data_AF-B0KT15-F1
#
_entry.id   AF-B0KT15-F1
#
_cell.length_a   1.000
_cell.length_b   1.000
_cell.length_c   1.000
_cell.angle_alpha   90.00
_cell.angle_beta   90.00
_cell.angle_gamma   90.00
#
_symmetry.space_group_name_H-M   'P 1'
#
loop_
_entity.id
_entity.type
_entity.pdbx_description
1 polymer ?
#
loop_
_entity_poly.entity_id
_entity_poly.type
_entity_poly.pdbx_seq_one_letter_code
_entity_poly.pdbx_strand_id
1 'polypeptide(L)'
;MTDNAGLGLRARLAVNYVADWATLPTELLPALQRMDHGPRSALVGLLASMTRCPASQLSYDLGLVHGHIFAALQRKELSEAEIEVLLAFLRDVTL
;
A
#
# COMPACT_ATOMS: atom_id res chain seq x y z
N MET A 1 22.18 21.80 -11.67
CA MET A 1 21.53 22.50 -10.53
C MET A 1 20.16 21.86 -10.23
N THR A 2 20.09 20.53 -10.14
CA THR A 2 18.84 19.73 -10.16
C THR A 2 18.70 18.77 -8.98
N ASP A 3 19.67 18.73 -8.07
CA ASP A 3 19.73 17.72 -7.01
C ASP A 3 18.84 18.06 -5.80
N ASN A 4 18.70 19.35 -5.46
CA ASN A 4 17.95 19.80 -4.29
C ASN A 4 16.43 19.54 -4.38
N ALA A 5 15.85 19.64 -5.58
CA ALA A 5 14.43 19.34 -5.78
C ALA A 5 14.14 17.83 -5.63
N GLY A 6 15.06 16.98 -6.12
CA GLY A 6 14.96 15.53 -5.99
C GLY A 6 15.11 15.07 -4.54
N LEU A 7 16.04 15.66 -3.79
CA LEU A 7 16.22 15.40 -2.36
C LEU A 7 14.98 15.81 -1.54
N GLY A 8 14.41 16.99 -1.83
CA GLY A 8 13.18 17.46 -1.18
C GLY A 8 11.98 16.54 -1.46
N LEU A 9 11.83 16.05 -2.69
CA LEU A 9 10.76 15.09 -3.03
C LEU A 9 10.93 13.75 -2.31
N ARG A 10 12.14 13.18 -2.31
CA ARG A 10 12.43 11.91 -1.62
C ARG A 10 12.17 12.00 -0.12
N ALA A 11 12.58 13.09 0.52
CA ALA A 11 12.31 13.32 1.94
C ALA A 11 10.81 13.35 2.22
N ARG A 12 10.02 14.05 1.40
CA ARG A 12 8.56 14.08 1.54
C ARG A 12 7.91 12.72 1.34
N LEU A 13 8.35 11.96 0.34
CA LEU A 13 7.85 10.59 0.12
C LEU A 13 8.15 9.67 1.30
N ALA A 14 9.35 9.76 1.88
CA ALA A 14 9.71 8.99 3.07
C ALA A 14 8.84 9.35 4.28
N VAL A 15 8.59 10.65 4.51
CA VAL A 15 7.71 11.11 5.59
C VAL A 15 6.28 10.60 5.40
N ASN A 16 5.74 10.71 4.18
CA ASN A 16 4.41 10.23 3.86
C ASN A 16 4.30 8.71 4.06
N TYR A 17 5.30 7.95 3.60
CA TYR A 17 5.35 6.50 3.81
C TYR A 17 5.30 6.13 5.30
N VAL A 18 6.08 6.81 6.15
CA VAL A 18 6.07 6.55 7.60
C VAL A 18 4.71 6.88 8.22
N ALA A 19 4.11 8.00 7.82
CA ALA A 19 2.78 8.40 8.30
C ALA A 19 1.70 7.40 7.86
N ASP A 20 1.65 7.03 6.58
CA ASP A 20 0.70 6.07 6.04
C ASP A 20 0.88 4.69 6.68
N TRP A 21 2.13 4.23 6.83
CA TRP A 21 2.45 2.97 7.51
C TRP A 21 1.89 2.92 8.94
N ALA A 22 1.98 4.02 9.68
CA ALA A 22 1.49 4.11 11.05
C ALA A 22 -0.06 4.09 11.17
N THR A 23 -0.78 4.34 10.06
CA THR A 23 -2.25 4.31 10.05
C THR A 23 -2.85 2.95 9.70
N LEU A 24 -2.03 2.01 9.21
CA LEU A 24 -2.51 0.70 8.77
C LEU A 24 -2.69 -0.26 9.96
N PRO A 25 -3.68 -1.18 9.88
CA PRO A 25 -3.85 -2.24 10.86
C PRO A 25 -2.59 -3.10 10.99
N THR A 26 -2.26 -3.51 12.22
CA THR A 26 -1.03 -4.25 12.54
C THR A 26 -0.95 -5.60 11.85
N GLU A 27 -2.10 -6.19 11.52
CA GLU A 27 -2.25 -7.49 10.87
C GLU A 27 -1.72 -7.46 9.44
N LEU A 28 -1.71 -6.28 8.79
CA LEU A 28 -1.22 -6.12 7.41
C LEU A 28 0.31 -6.06 7.33
N LEU A 29 0.97 -5.65 8.43
CA LEU A 29 2.38 -5.31 8.41
C LEU A 29 3.29 -6.48 8.02
N PRO A 30 3.07 -7.73 8.49
CA PRO A 30 3.90 -8.86 8.06
C PRO A 30 3.86 -9.08 6.55
N ALA A 31 2.67 -9.06 5.94
CA ALA A 31 2.51 -9.21 4.49
C ALA A 31 3.22 -8.08 3.75
N LEU A 32 2.99 -6.83 4.17
CA LEU A 32 3.61 -5.67 3.54
C LEU A 32 5.14 -5.71 3.64
N GLN A 33 5.71 -6.11 4.78
CA GLN A 33 7.16 -6.16 4.99
C GLN A 33 7.88 -7.14 4.07
N ARG A 34 7.21 -8.19 3.60
CA ARG A 34 7.79 -9.16 2.65
C ARG A 34 7.94 -8.63 1.23
N MET A 35 7.17 -7.61 0.88
CA MET A 35 7.23 -7.01 -0.45
C MET A 35 8.46 -6.12 -0.60
N ASP A 36 8.98 -6.06 -1.82
CA ASP A 36 10.03 -5.13 -2.21
C ASP A 36 9.64 -3.68 -1.92
N HIS A 37 10.62 -2.84 -1.58
CA HIS A 37 10.37 -1.50 -1.07
C HIS A 37 9.52 -0.61 -2.01
N GLY A 38 9.77 -0.67 -3.32
CA GLY A 38 9.03 0.14 -4.30
C GLY A 38 7.54 -0.22 -4.35
N PRO A 39 7.18 -1.48 -4.70
CA PRO A 39 5.80 -1.97 -4.66
C PRO A 39 5.14 -1.79 -3.30
N ARG A 40 5.86 -2.06 -2.20
CA ARG A 40 5.37 -1.86 -0.84
C ARG A 40 5.00 -0.41 -0.57
N SER A 41 5.88 0.54 -0.91
CA SER A 41 5.64 1.96 -0.66
C SER A 41 4.41 2.47 -1.40
N ALA A 42 4.20 2.02 -2.64
CA ALA A 42 3.01 2.36 -3.42
C ALA A 42 1.75 1.76 -2.79
N LEU A 43 1.79 0.47 -2.44
CA LEU A 43 0.66 -0.23 -1.83
C LEU A 43 0.27 0.37 -0.47
N VAL A 44 1.24 0.70 0.38
CA VAL A 44 1.00 1.36 1.69
C VAL A 44 0.27 2.68 1.51
N GLY A 45 0.71 3.51 0.56
CA GLY A 45 0.03 4.79 0.28
C GLY A 45 -1.40 4.60 -0.22
N LEU A 46 -1.65 3.60 -1.09
CA LEU A 46 -2.99 3.28 -1.56
C LEU A 46 -3.88 2.78 -0.42
N LEU A 47 -3.43 1.82 0.38
CA LEU A 47 -4.19 1.27 1.50
C LEU A 47 -4.54 2.36 2.53
N ALA A 48 -3.59 3.25 2.85
CA ALA A 48 -3.82 4.35 3.79
C ALA A 48 -4.71 5.44 3.20
N SER A 49 -4.66 5.68 1.89
CA SER A 49 -5.61 6.56 1.19
C SER A 49 -7.03 6.01 1.29
N MET A 50 -7.20 4.71 1.07
CA MET A 50 -8.50 4.06 1.08
C MET A 50 -9.21 4.12 2.44
N THR A 51 -8.48 4.15 3.57
CA THR A 51 -9.09 4.32 4.90
C THR A 51 -9.67 5.72 5.14
N ARG A 52 -9.27 6.70 4.32
CA ARG A 52 -9.68 8.11 4.45
C ARG A 52 -10.67 8.55 3.38
N CYS A 53 -10.87 7.74 2.34
CA CYS A 53 -11.70 8.06 1.19
C CYS A 53 -13.07 7.34 1.27
N PRO A 54 -14.17 8.00 0.87
CA PRO A 54 -15.48 7.33 0.80
C PRO A 54 -15.45 6.17 -0.19
N ALA A 55 -16.13 5.07 0.14
CA ALA A 55 -16.20 3.86 -0.71
C ALA A 55 -16.58 4.15 -2.17
N SER A 56 -17.46 5.14 -2.42
CA SER A 56 -17.88 5.56 -3.76
C SER A 56 -16.76 6.12 -4.65
N GLN A 57 -15.61 6.47 -4.08
CA GLN A 57 -14.45 7.01 -4.79
C GLN A 57 -13.31 5.99 -4.95
N LEU A 58 -13.43 4.80 -4.36
CA LEU A 58 -12.34 3.82 -4.28
C LEU A 58 -12.19 2.95 -5.53
N SER A 59 -13.10 3.01 -6.50
CA SER A 59 -13.10 2.06 -7.63
C SER A 59 -11.77 1.99 -8.39
N TYR A 60 -11.10 3.13 -8.58
CA TYR A 60 -9.80 3.17 -9.25
C TYR A 60 -8.69 2.62 -8.36
N ASP A 61 -8.62 3.07 -7.11
CA ASP A 61 -7.61 2.65 -6.13
C ASP A 61 -7.70 1.16 -5.82
N LEU A 62 -8.91 0.60 -5.76
CA LEU A 62 -9.15 -0.85 -5.63
C LEU A 62 -8.50 -1.65 -6.76
N GLY A 63 -8.64 -1.17 -8.00
CA GLY A 63 -7.99 -1.80 -9.15
C GLY A 63 -6.48 -1.80 -9.03
N LEU A 64 -5.89 -0.68 -8.59
CA LEU A 64 -4.44 -0.56 -8.38
C LEU A 64 -3.97 -1.48 -7.25
N VAL A 65 -4.68 -1.52 -6.12
CA VAL A 65 -4.33 -2.38 -4.99
C VAL A 65 -4.38 -3.85 -5.39
N HIS A 66 -5.44 -4.29 -6.06
CA HIS A 66 -5.51 -5.67 -6.58
C HIS A 66 -4.35 -5.97 -7.54
N GLY A 67 -3.97 -5.01 -8.40
CA GLY A 67 -2.81 -5.14 -9.28
C GLY A 67 -1.50 -5.35 -8.51
N HIS A 68 -1.28 -4.59 -7.43
CA HIS A 68 -0.09 -4.73 -6.58
C HIS A 68 -0.06 -6.07 -5.84
N ILE A 69 -1.19 -6.52 -5.28
CA ILE A 69 -1.30 -7.81 -4.60
C ILE A 69 -1.06 -8.96 -5.59
N PHE A 70 -1.68 -8.89 -6.77
CA PHE A 70 -1.47 -9.89 -7.82
C PHE A 70 -0.02 -9.94 -8.30
N ALA A 71 0.62 -8.78 -8.51
CA ALA A 71 2.03 -8.74 -8.89
C ALA A 71 2.93 -9.34 -7.81
N ALA A 72 2.64 -9.08 -6.53
CA ALA A 72 3.39 -9.66 -5.41
C ALA A 72 3.22 -11.20 -5.34
N LEU A 73 2.02 -11.71 -5.61
CA LEU A 73 1.78 -13.16 -5.75
C LEU A 73 2.60 -13.76 -6.90
N GLN A 74 2.60 -13.13 -8.08
CA GLN A 74 3.37 -13.61 -9.24
C GLN A 74 4.89 -13.64 -8.96
N ARG A 75 5.38 -12.68 -8.17
CA ARG A 75 6.78 -12.65 -7.70
C ARG A 75 7.06 -13.57 -6.51
N LYS A 76 6.05 -14.27 -5.99
CA LYS A 76 6.13 -15.15 -4.80
C LYS A 76 6.59 -14.43 -3.53
N GLU A 77 6.29 -13.13 -3.43
CA GLU A 77 6.58 -12.32 -2.24
C GLU A 77 5.61 -12.65 -1.10
N LEU A 78 4.35 -12.91 -1.47
CA LEU A 78 3.25 -13.18 -0.55
C LEU A 78 2.78 -14.63 -0.66
N SER A 79 2.43 -15.21 0.47
CA SER A 79 1.67 -16.45 0.58
C SER A 79 0.16 -16.22 0.41
N GLU A 80 -0.60 -17.29 0.18
CA GLU A 80 -2.06 -17.23 0.08
C GLU A 80 -2.71 -16.65 1.35
N ALA A 81 -2.19 -17.00 2.53
CA ALA A 81 -2.69 -16.47 3.80
C ALA A 81 -2.50 -14.95 3.92
N GLU A 82 -1.34 -14.45 3.49
CA GLU A 82 -1.04 -13.01 3.52
C GLU A 82 -1.87 -12.23 2.51
N ILE A 83 -2.15 -12.83 1.36
CA ILE A 83 -3.07 -12.26 0.37
C ILE A 83 -4.48 -12.19 0.95
N GLU A 84 -4.96 -13.23 1.62
CA GLU A 84 -6.30 -13.19 2.22
C GLU A 84 -6.44 -12.14 3.32
N VAL A 85 -5.39 -11.90 4.11
CA VAL A 85 -5.38 -10.81 5.08
C VAL A 85 -5.52 -9.44 4.39
N LEU A 86 -4.79 -9.21 3.30
CA LEU A 86 -4.91 -7.98 2.52
C LEU A 86 -6.30 -7.84 1.88
N LEU A 87 -6.82 -8.91 1.28
CA LEU A 87 -8.15 -8.89 0.65
C LEU A 87 -9.28 -8.73 1.68
N ALA A 88 -9.13 -9.29 2.88
CA ALA A 88 -10.08 -9.08 3.97
C ALA A 88 -10.18 -7.61 4.35
N PHE A 89 -9.04 -6.95 4.52
CA PHE A 89 -9.02 -5.51 4.76
C PHE A 89 -9.72 -4.72 3.65
N LEU A 90 -9.48 -5.04 2.37
CA LEU A 90 -10.16 -4.35 1.25
C LEU A 90 -11.67 -4.52 1.29
N ARG A 91 -12.16 -5.70 1.68
CA ARG A 91 -13.60 -5.91 1.88
C ARG A 91 -14.10 -4.97 2.99
N ASP A 92 -13.40 -4.88 4.11
CA ASP A 92 -13.83 -4.04 5.24
C ASP A 92 -13.88 -2.54 4.90
N VAL A 93 -12.94 -2.01 4.11
CA VAL A 93 -12.97 -0.59 3.67
C VAL A 93 -13.92 -0.29 2.50
N THR A 94 -14.53 -1.30 1.89
CA THR A 94 -15.44 -1.13 0.74
C THR A 94 -16.91 -1.41 1.04
N LEU A 95 -17.21 -1.91 2.25
CA LEU A 95 -18.56 -2.07 2.78
C LEU A 95 -19.13 -0.73 3.30
#